data_AF-A0A815HKH7-F1
#
_entry.id   AF-A0A815HKH7-F1
#
_cell.length_a   1.000
_cell.length_b   1.000
_cell.length_c   1.000
_cell.angle_alpha   90.00
_cell.angle_beta   90.00
_cell.angle_gamma   90.00
#
_symmetry.space_group_name_H-M   'P 1'
#
loop_
_entity.id
_entity.type
_entity.pdbx_description
1 polymer ?
#
loop_
_entity_poly.entity_id
_entity_poly.type
_entity_poly.pdbx_seq_one_letter_code
_entity_poly.pdbx_strand_id
1 'polypeptide(L)'
;MLTTNYSNINIYKQWRSDLIDLIRSIYTYFDWNSRSMSEKWIDTVYRNEILSTAYQYSLKSCTDYAQQLFQECFNHSSNNTIEINYREIVYCTNMRLGSRTLFQCLFHQYQITNDTEEISRLQSALTCTQDIQLIRYLLEIHFNSNLNIIQQNDILSGIRLICRNLIGVNDCWSYVHSKWK
;
A
#
# COMPACT_ATOMS: atom_id res chain seq x y z
N MET A 1 -9.43 -17.15 15.98
CA MET A 1 -8.35 -18.16 15.83
C MET A 1 -8.19 -18.48 14.35
N LEU A 2 -7.31 -17.78 13.64
CA LEU A 2 -6.75 -18.32 12.40
C LEU A 2 -5.50 -19.07 12.82
N THR A 3 -5.65 -20.36 13.12
CA THR A 3 -4.51 -21.26 13.18
C THR A 3 -3.84 -21.19 11.81
N THR A 4 -2.65 -20.63 11.75
CA THR A 4 -1.74 -20.71 10.61
C THR A 4 -1.41 -22.17 10.37
N ASN A 5 -2.29 -22.86 9.65
CA ASN A 5 -2.08 -24.23 9.25
C ASN A 5 -0.86 -24.24 8.32
N TYR A 6 0.19 -24.95 8.70
CA TYR A 6 1.48 -24.96 7.99
C TYR A 6 1.31 -25.39 6.52
N SER A 7 0.30 -26.23 6.24
CA SER A 7 -0.13 -26.61 4.90
C SER A 7 -0.64 -25.42 4.07
N ASN A 8 -1.43 -24.52 4.65
CA ASN A 8 -1.92 -23.31 3.98
C ASN A 8 -0.78 -22.36 3.61
N ILE A 9 0.28 -22.28 4.44
CA ILE A 9 1.46 -21.45 4.15
C ILE A 9 2.24 -22.03 2.96
N ASN A 10 2.44 -23.34 2.90
CA ASN A 10 3.18 -23.96 1.80
C ASN A 10 2.42 -23.91 0.48
N ILE A 11 1.10 -24.14 0.51
CA ILE A 11 0.24 -23.98 -0.68
C ILE A 11 0.30 -22.53 -1.17
N TYR A 12 0.16 -21.56 -0.28
CA TYR A 12 0.24 -20.14 -0.65
C TYR A 12 1.61 -19.78 -1.25
N LYS A 13 2.71 -20.25 -0.65
CA LYS A 13 4.07 -20.02 -1.16
C LYS A 13 4.25 -20.59 -2.58
N GLN A 14 3.80 -21.83 -2.81
CA GLN A 14 3.89 -22.46 -4.12
C GLN A 14 3.05 -21.71 -5.15
N TRP A 15 1.78 -21.46 -4.85
CA TRP A 15 0.89 -20.71 -5.73
C TRP A 15 1.43 -19.31 -6.06
N ARG A 16 1.99 -18.61 -5.07
CA ARG A 16 2.63 -17.31 -5.27
C ARG A 16 3.83 -17.43 -6.21
N SER A 17 4.65 -18.48 -6.08
CA SER A 17 5.79 -18.72 -6.97
C SER A 17 5.33 -18.93 -8.41
N ASP A 18 4.35 -19.82 -8.62
CA ASP A 18 3.81 -20.14 -9.94
C ASP A 18 3.18 -18.90 -10.61
N LEU A 19 2.45 -18.09 -9.83
CA LEU A 19 1.88 -16.83 -10.29
C LEU A 19 2.99 -15.84 -10.70
N ILE A 20 4.04 -15.69 -9.88
CA ILE A 20 5.17 -14.82 -10.19
C ILE A 20 5.88 -15.25 -11.47
N ASP A 21 6.06 -16.55 -11.68
CA ASP A 21 6.67 -17.09 -12.89
C ASP A 21 5.82 -16.78 -14.13
N LEU A 22 4.49 -16.91 -14.03
CA LEU A 22 3.56 -16.60 -15.12
C LEU A 22 3.56 -15.12 -15.50
N ILE A 23 3.54 -14.21 -14.52
CA ILE A 23 3.43 -12.77 -14.80
C ILE A 23 4.76 -12.12 -15.16
N ARG A 24 5.90 -12.79 -14.95
CA ARG A 24 7.23 -12.19 -15.11
C ARG A 24 7.47 -11.63 -16.51
N SER A 25 7.16 -12.40 -17.55
CA SER A 25 7.33 -11.97 -18.94
C SER A 25 6.46 -10.76 -19.29
N ILE A 26 5.23 -10.75 -18.79
CA ILE A 26 4.26 -9.67 -18.99
C ILE A 26 4.70 -8.41 -18.24
N TYR A 27 5.18 -8.55 -17.00
CA TYR A 27 5.76 -7.45 -16.23
C TYR A 27 6.96 -6.83 -16.95
N THR A 28 7.88 -7.65 -17.46
CA THR A 28 9.02 -7.16 -18.25
C THR A 28 8.57 -6.48 -19.54
N TYR A 29 7.49 -6.95 -20.16
CA TYR A 29 6.95 -6.33 -21.36
C TYR A 29 6.28 -4.98 -21.10
N PHE A 30 5.57 -4.78 -19.99
CA PHE A 30 4.88 -3.51 -19.71
C PHE A 30 5.74 -2.47 -19.00
N ASP A 31 6.68 -2.94 -18.16
CA ASP A 31 7.63 -2.14 -17.37
C ASP A 31 6.99 -0.94 -16.64
N TRP A 32 7.82 0.01 -16.17
CA TRP A 32 7.37 1.22 -15.47
C TRP A 32 7.37 2.48 -16.34
N ASN A 33 7.81 2.38 -17.60
CA ASN A 33 7.89 3.51 -18.51
C ASN A 33 6.57 3.64 -19.27
N SER A 34 5.90 4.78 -19.11
CA SER A 34 4.78 5.12 -19.99
C SER A 34 5.28 5.25 -21.43
N ARG A 35 4.77 4.37 -22.31
CA ARG A 35 5.24 4.27 -23.70
C ARG A 35 4.58 5.35 -24.56
N SER A 36 5.05 6.59 -24.42
CA SER A 36 4.80 7.74 -25.30
C SER A 36 3.35 8.28 -25.35
N MET A 37 3.21 9.44 -26.00
CA MET A 37 1.96 10.18 -26.25
C MET A 37 0.90 9.40 -27.07
N SER A 38 1.25 8.23 -27.62
CA SER A 38 0.37 7.38 -28.45
C SER A 38 0.01 6.04 -27.80
N GLU A 39 0.27 5.87 -26.50
CA GLU A 39 -0.17 4.68 -25.76
C GLU A 39 -1.70 4.57 -25.80
N LYS A 40 -2.22 3.38 -26.12
CA LYS A 40 -3.66 3.14 -26.00
C LYS A 40 -4.02 3.15 -24.52
N TRP A 41 -5.13 3.79 -24.16
CA TRP A 41 -5.61 3.83 -22.77
C TRP A 41 -5.64 2.44 -22.09
N ILE A 42 -5.93 1.39 -22.87
CA ILE A 42 -5.99 0.01 -22.40
C ILE A 42 -4.62 -0.52 -21.96
N ASP A 43 -3.53 -0.10 -22.61
CA ASP A 43 -2.17 -0.52 -22.26
C ASP A 43 -1.75 0.11 -20.92
N THR A 44 -2.18 1.35 -20.64
CA THR A 44 -2.00 2.00 -19.33
C THR A 44 -2.74 1.24 -18.23
N VAL A 45 -3.99 0.83 -18.49
CA VAL A 45 -4.78 0.04 -17.54
C VAL A 45 -4.11 -1.30 -17.28
N TYR A 46 -3.68 -2.01 -18.33
CA TYR A 46 -2.96 -3.27 -18.17
C TYR A 46 -1.67 -3.09 -17.39
N ARG A 47 -0.86 -2.06 -17.67
CA ARG A 47 0.36 -1.76 -16.92
C ARG A 47 0.05 -1.60 -15.43
N ASN A 48 -0.94 -0.78 -15.08
CA ASN A 48 -1.31 -0.55 -13.68
C ASN A 48 -1.72 -1.86 -12.96
N GLU A 49 -2.53 -2.69 -13.61
CA GLU A 49 -2.94 -3.98 -13.04
C GLU A 49 -1.76 -4.96 -12.88
N ILE A 50 -0.86 -5.02 -13.87
CA ILE A 50 0.32 -5.88 -13.84
C ILE A 50 1.31 -5.42 -12.76
N LEU A 51 1.56 -4.11 -12.66
CA LEU A 51 2.41 -3.54 -11.62
C LEU A 51 1.81 -3.75 -10.23
N SER A 52 0.50 -3.54 -10.06
CA SER A 52 -0.23 -3.79 -8.82
C SER A 52 -0.14 -5.26 -8.39
N THR A 53 -0.31 -6.19 -9.34
CA THR A 53 -0.15 -7.63 -9.10
C THR A 53 1.29 -7.97 -8.71
N ALA A 54 2.27 -7.50 -9.48
CA ALA A 54 3.69 -7.72 -9.21
C ALA A 54 4.08 -7.19 -7.82
N TYR A 55 3.55 -6.04 -7.43
CA TYR A 55 3.71 -5.47 -6.11
C TYR A 55 3.04 -6.30 -5.01
N GLN A 56 1.77 -6.67 -5.18
CA GLN A 56 0.99 -7.42 -4.20
C GLN A 56 1.67 -8.73 -3.81
N TYR A 57 2.25 -9.41 -4.81
CA TYR A 57 2.97 -10.67 -4.62
C TYR A 57 4.48 -10.49 -4.49
N SER A 58 4.96 -9.26 -4.25
CA SER A 58 6.37 -8.90 -4.02
C SER A 58 7.32 -9.57 -5.02
N LEU A 59 7.03 -9.40 -6.31
CA LEU A 59 7.99 -9.66 -7.37
C LEU A 59 9.24 -8.82 -7.09
N LYS A 60 10.41 -9.46 -7.05
CA LYS A 60 11.65 -8.81 -6.59
C LYS A 60 11.99 -7.57 -7.42
N SER A 61 11.95 -7.65 -8.75
CA SER A 61 12.25 -6.51 -9.63
C SER A 61 11.30 -5.32 -9.43
N CYS A 62 10.01 -5.58 -9.20
CA CYS A 62 9.03 -4.55 -8.87
C CYS A 62 9.33 -3.89 -7.52
N THR A 63 9.65 -4.71 -6.52
CA THR A 63 9.96 -4.25 -5.16
C THR A 63 11.23 -3.39 -5.16
N ASP A 64 12.31 -3.87 -5.77
CA ASP A 64 13.59 -3.17 -5.84
C ASP A 64 13.43 -1.80 -6.52
N TYR A 65 12.72 -1.76 -7.66
CA TYR A 65 12.51 -0.52 -8.41
C TYR A 65 11.63 0.48 -7.64
N ALA A 66 10.57 0.01 -6.98
CA ALA A 66 9.74 0.85 -6.13
C ALA A 66 10.52 1.45 -4.95
N GLN A 67 11.48 0.72 -4.37
CA GLN A 67 12.36 1.25 -3.34
C GLN A 67 13.32 2.31 -3.90
N GLN A 68 13.89 2.06 -5.08
CA GLN A 68 14.74 3.03 -5.76
C GLN A 68 13.99 4.35 -6.05
N LEU A 69 12.81 4.28 -6.66
CA LEU A 69 11.99 5.46 -6.96
C LEU A 69 11.65 6.26 -5.68
N PHE A 70 11.35 5.56 -4.59
CA PHE A 70 11.07 6.20 -3.32
C PHE A 70 12.30 6.94 -2.78
N GLN A 71 13.46 6.29 -2.80
CA GLN A 71 14.72 6.92 -2.37
C GLN A 71 15.05 8.14 -3.22
N GLU A 72 14.92 8.04 -4.54
CA GLU A 72 15.17 9.15 -5.45
C GLU A 72 14.26 10.34 -5.17
N CYS A 73 12.97 10.08 -4.96
CA CYS A 73 11.98 11.12 -4.68
C CYS A 73 12.18 11.78 -3.32
N PHE A 74 12.33 11.00 -2.25
CA PHE A 74 12.32 11.52 -0.87
C PHE A 74 13.70 11.98 -0.38
N ASN A 75 14.81 11.57 -1.00
CA ASN A 75 16.14 12.05 -0.62
C ASN A 75 16.58 13.30 -1.40
N HIS A 76 16.03 13.55 -2.59
CA HIS A 76 16.59 14.55 -3.53
C HIS A 76 15.63 15.66 -3.97
N SER A 77 14.35 15.60 -3.62
CA SER A 77 13.36 16.57 -4.11
C SER A 77 12.39 17.03 -3.03
N SER A 78 12.02 18.31 -3.07
CA SER A 78 10.88 18.85 -2.31
C SER A 78 9.53 18.51 -2.95
N ASN A 79 9.53 18.07 -4.21
CA ASN A 79 8.34 17.73 -4.98
C ASN A 79 8.33 16.25 -5.36
N ASN A 80 7.17 15.62 -5.30
CA ASN A 80 7.03 14.22 -5.67
C ASN A 80 7.13 14.00 -7.18
N THR A 81 8.25 13.41 -7.61
CA THR A 81 8.55 13.08 -9.02
C THR A 81 8.01 11.73 -9.48
N ILE A 82 7.45 10.93 -8.56
CA ILE A 82 6.84 9.64 -8.88
C ILE A 82 5.58 9.88 -9.71
N GLU A 83 5.46 9.18 -10.86
CA GLU A 83 4.27 9.22 -11.70
C GLU A 83 3.03 8.87 -10.87
N ILE A 84 1.95 9.64 -11.06
CA ILE A 84 0.74 9.58 -10.24
C ILE A 84 0.19 8.15 -10.13
N ASN A 85 0.18 7.40 -11.23
CA ASN A 85 -0.30 6.01 -11.30
C ASN A 85 0.51 5.04 -10.45
N TYR A 86 1.77 5.37 -10.16
CA TYR A 86 2.72 4.49 -9.48
C TYR A 86 2.90 4.82 -7.99
N ARG A 87 2.46 6.02 -7.57
CA ARG A 87 2.63 6.50 -6.20
C ARG A 87 2.11 5.53 -5.15
N GLU A 88 0.90 5.00 -5.33
CA GLU A 88 0.32 4.05 -4.36
C GLU A 88 1.20 2.81 -4.22
N ILE A 89 1.65 2.23 -5.33
CA ILE A 89 2.54 1.07 -5.35
C ILE A 89 3.86 1.40 -4.64
N VAL A 90 4.47 2.53 -4.99
CA VAL A 90 5.76 2.96 -4.43
C VAL A 90 5.65 3.21 -2.93
N TYR A 91 4.66 3.95 -2.47
CA TYR A 91 4.45 4.23 -1.05
C TYR A 91 4.14 2.97 -0.25
N CYS A 92 3.20 2.15 -0.71
CA CYS A 92 2.76 0.94 -0.01
C CYS A 92 3.88 -0.13 -0.01
N THR A 93 4.74 -0.18 -1.03
CA THR A 93 5.97 -1.02 -1.02
C THR A 93 6.93 -0.58 0.07
N ASN A 94 7.25 0.70 0.10
CA ASN A 94 8.21 1.22 1.06
C ASN A 94 7.64 1.20 2.49
N MET A 95 6.33 1.39 2.68
CA MET A 95 5.70 1.26 3.99
C MET A 95 5.74 -0.17 4.53
N ARG A 96 5.58 -1.19 3.68
CA ARG A 96 5.72 -2.60 4.10
C ARG A 96 7.12 -2.92 4.61
N LEU A 97 8.15 -2.34 3.99
CA LEU A 97 9.56 -2.58 4.30
C LEU A 97 10.16 -1.52 5.25
N GLY A 98 9.38 -0.51 5.59
CA GLY A 98 9.85 0.74 6.19
C GLY A 98 9.80 0.76 7.71
N SER A 99 10.35 1.83 8.26
CA SER A 99 10.40 2.08 9.70
C SER A 99 9.28 3.02 10.17
N ARG A 100 9.15 3.18 11.49
CA ARG A 100 8.27 4.19 12.09
C ARG A 100 8.60 5.62 11.64
N THR A 101 9.87 5.90 11.31
CA THR A 101 10.29 7.20 10.77
C THR A 101 9.67 7.45 9.40
N LEU A 102 9.66 6.42 8.53
CA LEU A 102 8.98 6.52 7.23
C LEU A 102 7.47 6.73 7.42
N PHE A 103 6.86 5.98 8.34
CA PHE A 103 5.45 6.17 8.69
C PHE A 103 5.15 7.61 9.09
N GLN A 104 5.94 8.19 10.00
CA GLN A 104 5.79 9.58 10.43
C GLN A 104 5.92 10.57 9.26
N CYS A 105 6.87 10.32 8.35
CA CYS A 105 7.06 11.16 7.16
C CYS A 105 5.83 11.14 6.25
N LEU A 106 5.34 9.95 5.86
CA LEU A 106 4.14 9.85 5.00
C LEU A 106 2.87 10.30 5.72
N PHE A 107 2.78 10.09 7.04
CA PHE A 107 1.66 10.57 7.84
C PHE A 107 1.62 12.09 7.90
N HIS A 108 2.79 12.74 8.02
CA HIS A 108 2.87 14.19 7.94
C HIS A 108 2.42 14.69 6.56
N GLN A 109 2.86 14.05 5.47
CA GLN A 109 2.40 14.40 4.12
C GLN A 109 0.88 14.23 3.97
N TYR A 110 0.31 13.17 4.53
CA TYR A 110 -1.13 12.91 4.56
C TYR A 110 -1.90 14.05 5.25
N GLN A 111 -1.33 14.62 6.32
CA GLN A 111 -1.99 15.69 7.08
C GLN A 111 -1.94 17.06 6.41
N ILE A 112 -0.93 17.33 5.58
CA ILE A 112 -0.71 18.67 5.00
C ILE A 112 -1.21 18.80 3.55
N THR A 113 -1.41 17.67 2.85
CA THR A 113 -1.87 17.70 1.47
C THR A 113 -3.36 18.02 1.38
N ASN A 114 -3.75 18.81 0.37
CA ASN A 114 -5.15 19.13 0.06
C ASN A 114 -5.65 18.40 -1.20
N ASP A 115 -4.79 17.62 -1.85
CA ASP A 115 -5.16 16.79 -3.01
C ASP A 115 -5.86 15.52 -2.52
N THR A 116 -7.17 15.43 -2.75
CA THR A 116 -8.01 14.30 -2.32
C THR A 116 -7.53 12.94 -2.85
N GLU A 117 -6.98 12.88 -4.07
CA GLU A 117 -6.44 11.63 -4.58
C GLU A 117 -5.15 11.26 -3.87
N GLU A 118 -4.28 12.24 -3.60
CA GLU A 118 -3.05 12.02 -2.86
C GLU A 118 -3.32 11.61 -1.40
N ILE A 119 -4.32 12.21 -0.74
CA ILE A 119 -4.83 11.78 0.57
C ILE A 119 -5.17 10.29 0.53
N SER A 120 -5.97 9.85 -0.45
CA SER A 120 -6.36 8.45 -0.58
C SER A 120 -5.16 7.52 -0.79
N ARG A 121 -4.17 7.92 -1.60
CA ARG A 121 -2.94 7.14 -1.85
C ARG A 121 -2.08 7.01 -0.59
N LEU A 122 -1.88 8.11 0.13
CA LEU A 122 -1.11 8.12 1.38
C LEU A 122 -1.81 7.33 2.47
N GLN A 123 -3.13 7.46 2.58
CA GLN A 123 -3.94 6.67 3.50
C GLN A 123 -3.84 5.17 3.21
N SER A 124 -3.99 4.76 1.94
CA SER A 124 -3.75 3.37 1.51
C SER A 124 -2.36 2.91 1.95
N ALA A 125 -1.32 3.67 1.61
CA ALA A 125 0.07 3.34 1.93
C ALA A 125 0.34 3.17 3.43
N LEU A 126 -0.15 4.07 4.29
CA LEU A 126 0.02 4.00 5.74
C LEU A 126 -0.53 2.70 6.33
N THR A 127 -1.65 2.21 5.78
CA THR A 127 -2.23 0.92 6.21
C THR A 127 -1.43 -0.30 5.75
N CYS A 128 -0.46 -0.14 4.85
CA CYS A 128 0.40 -1.22 4.38
C CYS A 128 1.53 -1.57 5.36
N THR A 129 1.70 -0.82 6.45
CA THR A 129 2.71 -1.08 7.47
C THR A 129 2.60 -2.50 8.04
N GLN A 130 3.74 -3.08 8.40
CA GLN A 130 3.82 -4.37 9.09
C GLN A 130 3.97 -4.24 10.60
N ASP A 131 4.09 -3.01 11.13
CA ASP A 131 4.18 -2.77 12.58
C ASP A 131 2.77 -2.76 13.20
N ILE A 132 2.49 -3.79 14.01
CA ILE A 132 1.18 -3.93 14.68
C ILE A 132 0.85 -2.76 15.60
N GLN A 133 1.84 -2.07 16.19
CA GLN A 133 1.59 -0.91 17.02
C GLN A 133 1.12 0.29 16.20
N LEU A 134 1.68 0.47 14.99
CA LEU A 134 1.21 1.50 14.06
C LEU A 134 -0.21 1.19 13.55
N ILE A 135 -0.52 -0.08 13.29
CA ILE A 135 -1.88 -0.51 12.93
C ILE A 135 -2.87 -0.18 14.04
N ARG A 136 -2.53 -0.48 15.31
CA ARG A 136 -3.37 -0.14 16.47
C ARG A 136 -3.56 1.37 16.62
N TYR A 137 -2.49 2.13 16.44
CA TYR A 137 -2.55 3.60 16.42
C TYR A 137 -3.49 4.09 15.32
N LEU A 138 -3.41 3.54 14.11
CA LEU A 138 -4.33 3.88 13.01
C LEU A 138 -5.79 3.57 13.38
N LEU A 139 -6.07 2.42 14.00
CA LEU A 139 -7.43 2.10 14.50
C LEU A 139 -7.91 3.13 15.51
N GLU A 140 -7.07 3.50 16.47
CA GLU A 140 -7.41 4.47 17.51
C GLU A 140 -7.80 5.83 16.91
N ILE A 141 -6.98 6.38 16.02
CA ILE A 141 -7.22 7.71 15.45
C ILE A 141 -8.41 7.74 14.49
N HIS A 142 -8.76 6.63 13.83
CA HIS A 142 -9.92 6.55 12.95
C HIS A 142 -11.23 6.39 13.72
N PHE A 143 -11.23 5.63 14.83
CA PHE A 143 -12.45 5.41 15.62
C PHE A 143 -12.70 6.49 16.68
N ASN A 144 -11.69 7.29 17.02
CA ASN A 144 -11.83 8.37 17.99
C ASN A 144 -12.02 9.72 17.28
N SER A 145 -13.26 10.03 16.91
CA SER A 145 -13.63 11.28 16.24
C SER A 145 -13.25 12.53 17.04
N ASN A 146 -13.12 12.44 18.37
CA ASN A 146 -12.78 13.58 19.22
C ASN A 146 -11.34 14.07 19.03
N LEU A 147 -10.45 13.24 18.44
CA LEU A 147 -9.07 13.64 18.19
C LEU A 147 -8.96 14.62 17.00
N ASN A 148 -9.95 14.66 16.11
CA ASN A 148 -9.93 15.48 14.89
C ASN A 148 -8.65 15.33 14.04
N ILE A 149 -8.05 14.14 14.05
CA ILE A 149 -6.83 13.83 13.29
C ILE A 149 -7.15 13.41 11.85
N ILE A 150 -8.22 12.64 11.67
CA ILE A 150 -8.66 12.09 10.38
C ILE A 150 -9.91 12.87 9.94
N GLN A 151 -9.97 13.26 8.67
CA GLN A 151 -11.15 13.93 8.13
C GLN A 151 -12.35 12.98 8.15
N GLN A 152 -13.54 13.51 8.41
CA GLN A 152 -14.74 12.68 8.58
C GLN A 152 -15.04 11.78 7.37
N ASN A 153 -14.78 12.27 6.17
CA ASN A 153 -14.99 11.52 4.92
C ASN A 153 -13.99 10.37 4.72
N ASP A 154 -12.85 10.41 5.41
CA ASP A 154 -11.75 9.45 5.28
C ASP A 154 -11.77 8.35 6.34
N ILE A 155 -12.61 8.49 7.38
CA ILE A 155 -12.68 7.54 8.50
C ILE A 155 -13.05 6.14 8.01
N LEU A 156 -14.15 6.00 7.28
CA LEU A 156 -14.65 4.68 6.86
C LEU A 156 -13.74 4.01 5.84
N SER A 157 -13.21 4.78 4.88
CA SER A 157 -12.25 4.26 3.90
C SER A 157 -10.98 3.76 4.59
N GLY A 158 -10.51 4.46 5.63
CA GLY A 158 -9.33 4.10 6.41
C GLY A 158 -9.53 2.85 7.23
N ILE A 159 -10.64 2.75 7.96
CA ILE A 159 -11.00 1.53 8.70
C ILE A 159 -11.02 0.33 7.74
N ARG A 160 -11.70 0.45 6.59
CA ARG A 160 -11.74 -0.62 5.58
C ARG A 160 -10.34 -1.06 5.12
N LEU A 161 -9.44 -0.11 4.90
CA LEU A 161 -8.06 -0.39 4.48
C LEU A 161 -7.24 -1.06 5.61
N ILE A 162 -7.35 -0.56 6.84
CA ILE A 162 -6.68 -1.14 8.01
C ILE A 162 -7.12 -2.61 8.20
N CYS A 163 -8.40 -2.90 8.05
CA CYS A 163 -8.95 -4.26 8.20
C CYS A 163 -8.54 -5.23 7.08
N ARG A 164 -8.05 -4.72 5.94
CA ARG A 164 -7.46 -5.54 4.87
C ARG A 164 -6.01 -5.91 5.13
N ASN A 165 -5.34 -5.27 6.09
CA ASN A 165 -3.98 -5.60 6.45
C ASN A 165 -3.95 -7.00 7.10
N LEU A 166 -3.17 -7.92 6.53
CA LEU A 166 -3.10 -9.31 7.01
C LEU A 166 -2.58 -9.44 8.45
N ILE A 167 -1.71 -8.52 8.88
CA ILE A 167 -1.17 -8.47 10.25
C ILE A 167 -2.22 -7.83 11.19
N GLY A 168 -2.95 -6.84 10.70
CA GLY A 168 -3.93 -6.06 11.45
C GLY A 168 -5.35 -6.63 11.52
N VAL A 169 -5.72 -7.59 10.68
CA VAL A 169 -7.11 -8.02 10.49
C VAL A 169 -7.79 -8.50 11.78
N ASN A 170 -7.08 -9.24 12.63
CA ASN A 170 -7.62 -9.73 13.90
C ASN A 170 -7.82 -8.60 14.91
N ASP A 171 -6.87 -7.65 14.96
CA ASP A 171 -6.94 -6.49 15.84
C ASP A 171 -8.04 -5.54 15.39
N CYS A 172 -8.18 -5.29 14.08
CA CYS A 172 -9.32 -4.58 13.53
C CYS A 172 -10.63 -5.25 13.94
N TRP A 173 -10.78 -6.56 13.68
CA TRP A 173 -12.03 -7.27 13.98
C TRP A 173 -12.41 -7.15 15.46
N SER A 174 -11.44 -7.38 16.35
CA SER A 174 -11.63 -7.25 17.79
C SER A 174 -12.01 -5.83 18.19
N TYR A 175 -11.35 -4.83 17.60
CA TYR A 175 -11.60 -3.42 17.88
C TYR A 175 -12.99 -2.98 17.41
N VAL A 176 -13.36 -3.28 16.15
CA VAL A 176 -14.70 -3.01 15.59
C VAL A 176 -15.77 -3.64 16.48
N HIS A 177 -15.62 -4.93 16.82
CA HIS A 177 -16.57 -5.63 17.66
C HIS A 177 -16.69 -4.98 19.06
N SER A 178 -15.59 -4.54 19.66
CA SER A 178 -15.60 -3.87 20.97
C SER A 178 -16.33 -2.51 20.97
N LYS A 179 -16.46 -1.87 19.80
CA LYS A 179 -17.11 -0.57 19.62
C LYS A 179 -18.52 -0.69 19.02
N TRP A 180 -18.90 -1.89 18.59
CA TRP A 180 -20.24 -2.18 18.07
C TRP A 180 -21.23 -2.21 19.23
N LYS A 181 -22.20 -1.28 19.21
CA LYS A 181 -23.35 -1.26 20.11
C LYS A 181 -24.58 -1.72 19.36
#